data_AF-A0A433XXR0-F1
#
_entry.id   AF-A0A433XXR0-F1
#
_cell.length_a   1.000
_cell.length_b   1.000
_cell.length_c   1.000
_cell.angle_alpha   90.00
_cell.angle_beta   90.00
_cell.angle_gamma   90.00
#
_symmetry.space_group_name_H-M   'P 1'
#
loop_
_entity.id
_entity.type
_entity.pdbx_description
1 polymer ?
#
loop_
_entity_poly.entity_id
_entity_poly.type
_entity_poly.pdbx_seq_one_letter_code
_entity_poly.pdbx_strand_id
1 'polypeptide(L)' 'MRDSRELDKFVLRLPDGLRPRIANAAQDNHRSMNSEIIYRIERSLNLELALYENKQVIAQLLNRITDLEAKAHE' A
#
# COMPACT_ATOMS: atom_id res chain seq x y z
N MET A 1 -13.98 -1.85 21.31
CA MET A 1 -14.18 -1.26 19.97
C MET A 1 -14.58 0.18 20.19
N ARG A 2 -13.79 1.17 19.76
CA ARG A 2 -14.18 2.59 19.85
C ARG A 2 -15.41 2.82 18.96
N ASP A 3 -16.34 3.64 19.41
CA ASP A 3 -17.52 3.98 18.59
C ASP A 3 -17.01 4.72 17.33
N SER A 4 -17.60 4.45 16.17
CA SER A 4 -17.29 5.18 14.94
C SER A 4 -17.49 6.69 15.09
N ARG A 5 -18.27 7.12 16.10
CA ARG A 5 -18.48 8.53 16.46
C ARG A 5 -17.28 9.19 17.16
N GLU A 6 -16.40 8.39 17.75
CA GLU A 6 -15.18 8.83 18.43
C GLU A 6 -13.97 8.90 17.48
N LEU A 7 -14.15 8.49 16.22
CA LEU A 7 -13.09 8.53 15.20
C LEU A 7 -12.97 9.93 14.60
N ASP A 8 -11.73 10.33 14.34
CA ASP A 8 -11.42 11.54 13.59
C ASP A 8 -12.04 11.49 12.19
N LYS A 9 -12.68 12.59 11.79
CA LYS A 9 -13.38 12.70 10.51
C LYS A 9 -12.57 13.57 9.56
N PHE A 10 -12.26 13.03 8.39
CA PHE A 10 -11.60 13.76 7.32
C PHE A 10 -12.52 13.87 6.10
N VAL A 11 -12.77 15.09 5.63
CA VAL A 11 -13.64 15.32 4.46
C VAL A 11 -12.80 15.38 3.19
N LEU A 12 -13.03 14.42 2.30
CA LEU A 12 -12.37 14.36 0.99
C LEU A 12 -13.18 15.09 -0.08
N ARG A 13 -12.50 15.91 -0.89
CA ARG A 13 -13.02 16.41 -2.16
C ARG A 13 -12.56 15.46 -3.27
N LEU A 14 -13.51 14.78 -3.89
CA LEU A 14 -13.24 13.83 -4.96
C LEU A 14 -13.50 14.51 -6.31
N PRO A 15 -12.66 14.28 -7.33
CA PRO A 15 -12.94 14.70 -8.69
C PRO A 15 -14.15 13.94 -9.26
N ASP A 16 -14.72 14.50 -10.32
CA ASP A 16 -15.89 13.94 -10.98
C ASP A 16 -15.67 12.48 -11.41
N GLY A 17 -16.70 11.66 -11.21
CA GLY A 17 -16.66 10.23 -11.52
C GLY A 17 -15.88 9.35 -10.54
N LEU A 18 -15.09 9.90 -9.61
CA LEU A 18 -14.34 9.06 -8.67
C LEU A 18 -15.23 8.47 -7.56
N ARG A 19 -16.16 9.27 -7.02
CA ARG A 19 -17.11 8.80 -6.00
C ARG A 19 -17.92 7.58 -6.45
N PRO A 20 -18.60 7.57 -7.62
CA PRO A 20 -19.34 6.38 -8.06
C PRO A 20 -18.43 5.18 -8.32
N ARG A 21 -17.19 5.38 -8.79
CA ARG A 21 -16.22 4.28 -8.94
C ARG A 21 -15.88 3.62 -7.61
N ILE A 22 -15.67 4.40 -6.55
CA ILE A 22 -15.42 3.85 -5.21
C ILE A 22 -16.69 3.16 -4.67
N ALA A 23 -17.87 3.71 -4.93
CA ALA A 23 -19.14 3.09 -4.53
C ALA A 23 -19.30 1.69 -5.11
N ASN A 24 -19.07 1.54 -6.41
CA ASN A 24 -19.16 0.24 -7.09
C ASN A 24 -18.14 -0.75 -6.52
N ALA A 25 -16.87 -0.33 -6.38
CA ALA A 25 -15.85 -1.19 -5.79
C ALA A 25 -16.17 -1.62 -4.36
N ALA A 26 -16.73 -0.72 -3.54
CA ALA A 26 -17.16 -1.04 -2.19
C ALA A 26 -18.30 -2.07 -2.19
N GLN A 27 -19.27 -1.93 -3.10
CA GLN A 27 -20.36 -2.89 -3.27
C GLN A 27 -19.85 -4.26 -3.70
N ASP A 28 -18.97 -4.31 -4.70
CA ASP A 28 -18.36 -5.55 -5.20
C ASP A 28 -17.56 -6.27 -4.12
N ASN A 29 -16.92 -5.51 -3.22
CA ASN A 29 -16.14 -6.03 -2.09
C ASN A 29 -16.96 -6.24 -0.80
N HIS A 30 -18.28 -6.04 -0.84
CA HIS A 30 -19.18 -6.15 0.32
C HIS A 30 -18.76 -5.28 1.52
N ARG A 31 -18.35 -4.03 1.24
CA ARG A 31 -17.85 -3.07 2.22
C ARG A 31 -18.60 -1.75 2.14
N SER A 32 -18.57 -0.97 3.22
CA SER A 32 -18.96 0.43 3.15
C SER A 32 -17.95 1.21 2.30
N MET A 33 -18.38 2.33 1.70
CA MET A 33 -17.47 3.20 0.95
C MET A 33 -16.29 3.67 1.81
N ASN A 34 -16.54 3.98 3.08
CA ASN A 34 -15.48 4.36 4.03
C ASN A 34 -14.49 3.21 4.26
N SER A 35 -14.99 2.00 4.48
CA SER A 35 -14.15 0.81 4.67
C SER A 35 -13.32 0.49 3.42
N GLU A 36 -13.87 0.69 2.22
CA GLU A 36 -13.14 0.52 0.97
C GLU A 36 -12.04 1.57 0.77
N ILE A 37 -12.31 2.83 1.13
CA ILE A 37 -11.31 3.91 1.10
C ILE A 37 -10.16 3.60 2.05
N ILE A 38 -10.47 3.25 3.31
CA ILE A 38 -9.48 2.89 4.33
C ILE A 38 -8.63 1.71 3.84
N TYR A 39 -9.28 0.64 3.39
CA TYR A 39 -8.57 -0.54 2.89
C TYR A 39 -7.61 -0.21 1.74
N ARG A 40 -8.01 0.65 0.81
CA ARG A 40 -7.14 1.06 -0.30
C ARG A 40 -5.94 1.87 0.17
N ILE A 41 -6.13 2.76 1.14
CA ILE A 41 -5.05 3.56 1.73
C ILE A 41 -4.06 2.65 2.46
N GLU A 42 -4.54 1.78 3.36
CA GLU A 42 -3.69 0.83 4.09
C GLU A 42 -2.95 -0.09 3.13
N ARG A 43 -3.64 -0.62 2.11
CA ARG A 43 -3.01 -1.44 1.08
C ARG A 43 -1.93 -0.68 0.32
N SER A 44 -2.14 0.59 -0.05
CA SER A 44 -1.11 1.36 -0.75
C SER A 44 0.13 1.60 0.12
N LEU A 45 -0.07 1.92 1.41
CA LEU A 45 1.04 2.16 2.34
C LEU A 45 1.85 0.88 2.60
N ASN A 46 1.16 -0.25 2.79
CA ASN A 46 1.82 -1.55 2.98
C ASN A 46 2.59 -1.99 1.72
N LEU A 47 2.04 -1.75 0.53
CA LEU A 47 2.73 -2.03 -0.72
C LEU A 47 3.99 -1.17 -0.89
N GLU A 48 3.93 0.11 -0.52
CA GLU A 48 5.09 1.00 -0.57
C GLU A 48 6.19 0.55 0.39
N LEU A 49 5.83 0.15 1.62
CA LEU A 49 6.77 -0.40 2.59
C LEU A 49 7.43 -1.69 2.08
N ALA A 50 6.62 -2.65 1.60
CA ALA A 50 7.13 -3.91 1.07
C ALA A 50 8.05 -3.68 -0.15
N LEU A 51 7.73 -2.71 -1.01
CA LEU A 51 8.58 -2.32 -2.13
C LEU A 51 9.92 -1.75 -1.64
N TYR A 52 9.92 -0.93 -0.59
CA TYR A 52 11.14 -0.40 -0.01
C TYR A 52 12.02 -1.52 0.56
N GLU A 53 11.44 -2.43 1.35
CA GLU A 53 12.15 -3.59 1.92
C GLU A 53 12.75 -4.47 0.81
N ASN A 54 11.97 -4.79 -0.21
CA ASN A 54 12.45 -5.56 -1.35
C ASN A 54 13.62 -4.87 -2.07
N LYS A 55 13.60 -3.55 -2.23
CA LYS A 55 14.73 -2.81 -2.81
C LYS A 55 15.99 -2.92 -1.97
N GLN A 56 15.88 -2.88 -0.64
CA GLN A 56 17.02 -3.06 0.25
C GLN A 56 17.61 -4.46 0.14
N VAL A 57 16.75 -5.48 0.11
CA VAL A 57 17.18 -6.88 -0.07
C VAL A 57 17.86 -7.05 -1.43
N ILE A 58 17.30 -6.52 -2.51
CA ILE A 58 17.91 -6.58 -3.84
C ILE A 58 19.29 -5.91 -3.83
N ALA A 59 19.42 -4.72 -3.23
CA ALA A 59 20.72 -4.03 -3.14
C ALA A 59 21.75 -4.84 -2.36
N GLN A 60 21.37 -5.45 -1.24
CA GLN A 60 22.25 -6.34 -0.46
C GLN A 60 22.68 -7.57 -1.25
N LEU A 61 21.74 -8.21 -1.95
CA LEU A 61 22.03 -9.37 -2.79
C LEU A 61 22.98 -9.02 -3.94
N LEU A 62 22.78 -7.87 -4.59
CA LEU A 62 23.66 -7.38 -5.65
C LEU A 62 25.09 -7.15 -5.13
N ASN A 63 25.25 -6.49 -3.98
CA ASN A 63 26.57 -6.31 -3.37
C ASN A 63 27.25 -7.65 -3.08
N ARG A 64 26.50 -8.61 -2.53
CA ARG A 64 27.04 -9.94 -2.22
C ARG A 64 27.43 -10.74 -3.46
N ILE A 65 26.68 -10.59 -4.56
CA ILE A 65 27.03 -11.19 -5.85
C ILE A 65 28.35 -10.59 -6.34
N THR A 66 28.48 -9.27 -6.36
CA THR A 66 29.71 -8.58 -6.76
C THR A 66 30.91 -9.04 -5.93
N ASP A 67 30.76 -9.14 -4.60
CA ASP A 67 31.84 -9.59 -3.71
C ASP A 67 32.25 -11.04 -3.97
N LEU A 68 31.30 -11.92 -4.31
CA LEU A 68 31.56 -13.32 -4.62
C LEU A 68 32.21 -13.48 -6.00
N GLU A 69 31.75 -12.72 -6.99
CA GLU A 69 32.35 -12.68 -8.32
C GLU A 69 33.81 -12.21 -8.25
N ALA A 70 34.10 -11.16 -7.48
CA ALA A 70 35.48 -10.69 -7.29
C ALA A 70 36.39 -11.78 -6.70
N LYS A 71 35.91 -12.53 -5.69
CA LYS A 71 36.66 -13.61 -5.05
C LYS A 71 36.83 -14.86 -5.92
N ALA A 72 35.93 -15.09 -6.88
CA ALA A 72 36.01 -16.23 -7.79
C ALA A 72 36.98 -15.99 -8.97
N HIS A 73 37.36 -14.73 -9.19
CA HIS A 73 38.28 -14.31 -10.24
C HIS A 73 39.73 -14.08 -9.72
N GLU A 74 39.99 -14.27 -8.43
CA GLU A 74 41.32 -14.43 -7.82
C GLU A 74 41.72 -15.91 -7.73
#